data_AF-W9X9N0-F1
#
_entry.id   AF-W9X9N0-F1
#
_cell.length_a   1.000
_cell.length_b   1.000
_cell.length_c   1.000
_cell.angle_alpha   90.00
_cell.angle_beta   90.00
_cell.angle_gamma   90.00
#
_symmetry.space_group_name_H-M   'P 1'
#
loop_
_entity.id
_entity.type
_entity.pdbx_description
1 polymer ?
#
loop_
_entity_poly.entity_id
_entity_poly.type
_entity_poly.pdbx_seq_one_letter_code
_entity_poly.pdbx_strand_id
1 'polypeptide(L)'
;MTADELEEWLEGSASRGSGWSKDDDSGETIGHESGRKIVEILRKNPDKGPSKYDEQNIAHMRKVAAYNKRHLAQEKEKARQDINSKAFRSLRNWGHDAQKP
;
A
#
# COMPACT_ATOMS: atom_id res chain seq x y z
N MET A 1 -1.97 -9.15 1.53
CA MET A 1 -3.24 -8.72 0.93
C MET A 1 -3.28 -9.21 -0.51
N THR A 2 -4.44 -9.66 -0.99
CA THR A 2 -4.66 -9.94 -2.42
C THR A 2 -4.97 -8.64 -3.18
N ALA A 3 -5.08 -8.72 -4.51
CA ALA A 3 -5.52 -7.59 -5.33
C ALA A 3 -6.93 -7.13 -4.93
N ASP A 4 -7.87 -8.07 -4.81
CA ASP A 4 -9.26 -7.78 -4.44
C ASP A 4 -9.35 -7.13 -3.05
N GLU A 5 -8.64 -7.67 -2.05
CA GLU A 5 -8.64 -7.12 -0.68
C GLU A 5 -8.09 -5.70 -0.63
N LEU A 6 -7.08 -5.40 -1.46
CA LEU A 6 -6.49 -4.06 -1.52
C LEU A 6 -7.38 -3.10 -2.29
N GLU A 7 -7.98 -3.54 -3.40
CA GLU A 7 -8.90 -2.74 -4.19
C GLU A 7 -10.12 -2.30 -3.36
N GLU A 8 -10.77 -3.24 -2.68
CA GLU A 8 -11.89 -2.95 -1.76
C GLU A 8 -11.49 -1.95 -0.68
N TRP A 9 -10.29 -2.09 -0.11
CA TRP A 9 -9.78 -1.14 0.87
C TRP A 9 -9.60 0.28 0.31
N LEU A 10 -9.05 0.40 -0.91
CA LEU A 10 -8.80 1.67 -1.57
C LEU A 10 -10.11 2.41 -1.88
N GLU A 11 -11.20 1.68 -2.13
CA GLU A 11 -12.53 2.27 -2.31
C GLU A 11 -13.10 2.92 -1.05
N GLY A 12 -12.49 2.71 0.13
CA GLY A 12 -12.90 3.29 1.40
C GLY A 12 -12.41 4.72 1.63
N SER A 13 -13.20 5.53 2.34
CA SER A 13 -12.81 6.89 2.76
C SER A 13 -11.57 6.90 3.66
N ALA A 14 -11.41 5.86 4.51
CA ALA A 14 -10.24 5.68 5.36
C ALA A 14 -8.94 5.55 4.56
N SER A 15 -8.99 4.99 3.35
CA SER A 15 -7.82 4.90 2.47
C SER A 15 -7.49 6.25 1.84
N ARG A 16 -8.49 6.90 1.23
CA ARG A 16 -8.31 8.14 0.43
C ARG A 16 -7.69 9.29 1.21
N GLY A 17 -8.01 9.42 2.50
CA GLY A 17 -7.52 10.50 3.36
C GLY A 17 -6.27 10.19 4.18
N SER A 18 -5.63 9.02 3.99
CA SER A 18 -4.53 8.57 4.86
C SER A 18 -3.16 8.71 4.18
N GLY A 19 -2.25 9.43 4.84
CA GLY A 19 -0.86 9.58 4.43
C GLY A 19 -0.52 11.01 3.99
N TRP A 20 0.61 11.15 3.29
CA TRP A 20 1.02 12.43 2.70
C TRP A 20 0.27 12.70 1.40
N SER A 21 -0.33 13.88 1.30
CA SER A 21 -0.90 14.39 0.05
C SER A 21 0.17 14.53 -1.02
N LYS A 22 -0.25 14.31 -2.26
CA LYS A 22 0.54 14.63 -3.46
C LYS A 22 0.54 16.14 -3.69
N ASP A 23 1.61 16.62 -4.30
CA ASP A 23 1.79 18.02 -4.70
C ASP A 23 1.39 18.18 -6.19
N ASP A 24 0.15 17.79 -6.51
CA ASP A 24 -0.39 17.79 -7.89
C ASP A 24 -1.88 18.17 -7.96
N ASP A 25 -2.38 18.85 -6.94
CA ASP A 25 -3.78 19.32 -6.79
C ASP A 25 -4.87 18.23 -6.88
N SER A 26 -4.50 16.95 -6.98
CA SER A 26 -5.45 15.84 -7.07
C SER A 26 -6.20 15.54 -5.78
N GLY A 27 -5.69 16.05 -4.64
CA GLY A 27 -6.19 15.72 -3.30
C GLY A 27 -5.89 14.28 -2.87
N GLU A 28 -5.17 13.52 -3.68
CA GLU A 28 -4.80 12.13 -3.39
C GLU A 28 -3.53 12.04 -2.52
N THR A 29 -3.43 10.99 -1.70
CA THR A 29 -2.19 10.67 -0.97
C THR A 29 -1.26 9.75 -1.77
N ILE A 30 0.05 9.90 -1.53
CA ILE A 30 1.10 9.06 -2.13
C ILE A 30 0.86 7.57 -1.83
N GLY A 31 0.36 7.27 -0.62
CA GLY A 31 0.03 5.91 -0.22
C GLY A 31 -1.13 5.34 -1.01
N HIS A 32 -2.21 6.12 -1.20
CA HIS A 32 -3.38 5.67 -1.95
C HIS A 32 -3.02 5.39 -3.43
N GLU A 33 -2.21 6.25 -4.05
CA GLU A 33 -1.70 6.04 -5.42
C GLU A 33 -0.84 4.77 -5.50
N SER A 34 0.04 4.59 -4.50
CA SER A 34 0.89 3.40 -4.41
C SER A 34 0.07 2.11 -4.34
N GLY A 35 -1.03 2.14 -3.58
CA GLY A 35 -1.98 1.04 -3.48
C GLY A 35 -2.59 0.68 -4.84
N ARG A 36 -3.04 1.66 -5.62
CA ARG A 36 -3.57 1.41 -6.98
C ARG A 36 -2.53 0.76 -7.90
N LYS A 37 -1.29 1.25 -7.84
CA LYS A 37 -0.17 0.65 -8.60
C LYS A 37 0.11 -0.80 -8.17
N ILE A 38 -0.02 -1.13 -6.87
CA ILE A 38 0.11 -2.51 -6.40
C ILE A 38 -1.01 -3.38 -6.97
N VAL A 39 -2.26 -2.91 -6.97
CA VAL A 39 -3.39 -3.63 -7.58
C VAL A 39 -3.12 -3.91 -9.06
N GLU A 40 -2.70 -2.91 -9.82
CA GLU A 40 -2.34 -3.06 -11.24
C GLU A 40 -1.26 -4.14 -11.45
N ILE A 41 -0.16 -4.07 -10.68
CA ILE A 41 0.94 -5.04 -10.77
C ILE A 41 0.45 -6.46 -10.47
N LEU A 42 -0.39 -6.64 -9.44
CA LEU A 42 -0.94 -7.94 -9.06
C LEU A 42 -1.90 -8.49 -10.12
N ARG A 43 -2.74 -7.63 -10.72
CA ARG A 43 -3.67 -8.02 -11.80
C ARG A 43 -2.94 -8.38 -13.09
N LYS A 44 -1.87 -7.64 -13.44
CA LYS A 44 -1.03 -7.89 -14.63
C LYS A 44 -0.22 -9.20 -14.49
N ASN A 45 0.16 -9.57 -13.27
CA ASN A 45 1.00 -10.73 -13.01
C ASN A 45 0.53 -11.54 -11.79
N PRO A 46 -0.63 -12.22 -11.88
CA PRO A 46 -1.24 -12.94 -10.75
C PRO A 46 -0.35 -14.08 -10.24
N ASP A 47 0.37 -14.75 -11.14
CA ASP A 47 1.29 -15.86 -10.82
C ASP A 47 2.65 -15.38 -10.31
N LYS A 48 2.88 -14.06 -10.26
CA LYS A 48 4.11 -13.42 -9.78
C LYS A 48 5.38 -13.87 -10.51
N GLY A 49 5.26 -14.19 -11.80
CA GLY A 49 6.39 -14.59 -12.65
C GLY A 49 7.43 -13.48 -12.76
N PRO A 50 8.71 -13.69 -12.37
CA PRO A 50 9.71 -12.61 -12.31
C PRO A 50 9.95 -11.89 -13.64
N SER A 51 9.87 -12.61 -14.75
CA SER A 51 10.07 -12.08 -16.12
C SER A 51 8.93 -11.19 -16.61
N LYS A 52 7.78 -11.17 -15.93
CA LYS A 52 6.62 -10.35 -16.30
C LYS A 52 6.65 -8.94 -15.68
N TYR A 53 7.66 -8.62 -14.86
CA TYR A 53 7.83 -7.30 -14.30
C TYR A 53 8.79 -6.46 -15.13
N ASP A 54 8.31 -5.31 -15.61
CA ASP A 54 9.16 -4.25 -16.14
C ASP A 54 9.90 -3.49 -15.01
N GLU A 55 10.84 -2.63 -15.40
CA GLU A 55 11.68 -1.87 -14.48
C GLU A 55 10.88 -0.95 -13.56
N GLN A 56 9.75 -0.41 -14.05
CA GLN A 56 8.89 0.48 -13.27
C GLN A 56 8.18 -0.30 -12.16
N ASN A 57 7.68 -1.50 -12.47
CA ASN A 57 7.09 -2.40 -11.47
C ASN A 57 8.12 -2.77 -10.41
N ILE A 58 9.35 -3.12 -10.81
CA ILE A 58 10.43 -3.48 -9.89
C ILE A 58 10.80 -2.29 -9.00
N ALA A 59 10.94 -1.09 -9.56
CA ALA A 59 11.23 0.12 -8.81
C ALA A 59 10.13 0.43 -7.79
N HIS A 60 8.86 0.32 -8.18
CA HIS A 60 7.72 0.53 -7.29
C HIS A 60 7.67 -0.52 -6.17
N MET A 61 7.84 -1.81 -6.49
CA MET A 61 7.88 -2.88 -5.49
C MET A 61 9.01 -2.67 -4.47
N ARG A 62 10.20 -2.21 -4.91
CA ARG A 62 11.29 -1.84 -3.99
C ARG A 62 10.90 -0.68 -3.07
N LYS A 63 10.24 0.34 -3.60
CA LYS A 63 9.72 1.47 -2.81
C LYS A 63 8.72 0.99 -1.76
N VAL A 64 7.79 0.12 -2.13
CA VAL A 64 6.80 -0.49 -1.23
C VAL A 64 7.48 -1.29 -0.11
N ALA A 65 8.42 -2.16 -0.45
CA ALA A 65 9.16 -2.95 0.52
C ALA A 65 9.95 -2.07 1.51
N ALA A 66 10.63 -1.05 1.01
CA ALA A 66 11.38 -0.10 1.84
C ALA A 66 10.46 0.71 2.77
N TYR A 67 9.31 1.17 2.26
CA TYR A 67 8.30 1.87 3.05
C TYR A 67 7.78 0.97 4.18
N ASN A 68 7.28 -0.22 3.86
CA ASN A 68 6.70 -1.15 4.83
C ASN A 68 7.73 -1.54 5.89
N LYS A 69 8.99 -1.83 5.52
CA LYS A 69 10.06 -2.13 6.47
C LYS A 69 10.28 -1.00 7.47
N ARG A 70 10.43 0.24 6.99
CA ARG A 70 10.65 1.41 7.86
C ARG A 70 9.45 1.68 8.76
N HIS A 71 8.25 1.64 8.20
CA HIS A 71 7.04 1.99 8.93
C HIS A 71 6.69 0.93 9.99
N LEU A 72 6.89 -0.35 9.70
CA LEU A 72 6.76 -1.40 10.70
C LEU A 72 7.81 -1.26 11.81
N ALA A 73 9.05 -0.87 11.51
CA ALA A 73 10.04 -0.63 12.56
C ALA A 73 9.64 0.53 13.50
N GLN A 74 8.87 1.51 13.00
CA GLN A 74 8.48 2.70 13.75
C GLN A 74 7.15 2.53 14.50
N GLU A 75 6.14 1.94 13.86
CA GLU A 75 4.74 2.07 14.26
C GLU A 75 4.00 0.72 14.34
N LYS A 76 4.71 -0.41 14.32
CA LYS A 76 4.12 -1.76 14.31
C LYS A 76 3.15 -2.02 15.46
N GLU A 77 3.47 -1.61 16.67
CA GLU A 77 2.58 -1.83 17.83
C GLU A 77 1.27 -1.06 17.67
N LYS A 78 1.33 0.22 17.29
CA LYS A 78 0.13 1.04 17.03
C LYS A 78 -0.71 0.47 15.89
N ALA A 79 -0.07 0.05 14.80
CA ALA A 79 -0.76 -0.55 13.67
C ALA A 79 -1.45 -1.89 14.01
N ARG A 80 -0.93 -2.63 14.98
CA ARG A 80 -1.50 -3.89 15.48
C ARG A 80 -2.61 -3.67 16.51
N GLN A 81 -2.49 -2.66 17.36
CA GLN A 81 -3.44 -2.42 18.44
C GLN A 81 -4.69 -1.68 17.98
N ASP A 82 -4.57 -0.81 16.97
CA ASP A 82 -5.67 0.04 16.52
C ASP A 82 -5.79 0.08 14.99
N ILE A 83 -6.86 -0.55 14.47
CA ILE A 83 -7.21 -0.56 13.06
C ILE A 83 -7.69 0.81 12.54
N ASN A 84 -8.00 1.75 13.43
CA ASN A 84 -8.34 3.13 13.05
C ASN A 84 -7.10 4.04 13.04
N SER A 85 -5.94 3.55 13.47
CA SER A 85 -4.72 4.35 13.54
C SER A 85 -4.24 4.78 12.15
N LYS A 86 -3.58 5.94 12.09
CA LYS A 86 -2.91 6.41 10.87
C LYS A 86 -1.87 5.40 10.37
N ALA A 87 -1.17 4.72 11.29
CA ALA A 87 -0.17 3.71 10.96
C ALA A 87 -0.79 2.49 10.25
N PHE A 88 -1.90 1.96 10.77
CA PHE A 88 -2.62 0.85 10.15
C PHE A 88 -3.13 1.23 8.74
N ARG A 89 -3.83 2.37 8.64
CA ARG A 89 -4.41 2.84 7.37
C ARG A 89 -3.33 3.09 6.32
N SER A 90 -2.19 3.65 6.73
CA SER A 90 -1.06 3.87 5.84
C SER A 90 -0.47 2.53 5.38
N LEU A 91 -0.16 1.60 6.27
CA LEU A 91 0.35 0.27 5.87
C LEU A 91 -0.59 -0.44 4.89
N ARG A 92 -1.90 -0.38 5.10
CA ARG A 92 -2.90 -0.96 4.19
C ARG A 92 -2.87 -0.29 2.81
N ASN A 93 -2.73 1.04 2.73
CA ASN A 93 -2.51 1.74 1.46
C ASN A 93 -1.25 1.26 0.73
N TRP A 94 -0.24 0.80 1.46
CA TRP A 94 1.00 0.23 0.92
C TRP A 94 0.97 -1.31 0.80
N GLY A 95 -0.23 -1.90 0.76
CA GLY A 95 -0.45 -3.34 0.51
C GLY A 95 -0.08 -4.26 1.68
N HIS A 96 0.15 -3.71 2.89
CA HIS A 96 0.46 -4.47 4.09
C HIS A 96 -0.68 -4.42 5.10
N ASP A 97 -1.15 -5.58 5.55
CA ASP A 97 -2.14 -5.67 6.61
C ASP A 97 -1.45 -6.04 7.92
N ALA A 98 -1.38 -5.08 8.85
CA ALA A 98 -0.66 -5.28 10.12
C ALA A 98 -1.36 -6.25 11.08
N GLN A 99 -2.62 -6.62 10.82
CA GLN A 99 -3.37 -7.64 11.57
C GLN A 99 -3.04 -9.06 11.09
N LYS A 100 -2.42 -9.19 9.92
CA LYS A 100 -1.99 -10.47 9.36
C LYS A 100 -0.49 -10.69 9.65
N PRO A 101 -0.08 -11.93 9.93
CA PRO A 101 1.33 -12.27 10.16
C PRO A 101 2.21 -12.04 8.93
#